data_AF-M2RRL6-F1
#
_entry.id   AF-M2RRL6-F1
#
_cell.length_a   1.000
_cell.length_b   1.000
_cell.length_c   1.000
_cell.angle_alpha   90.00
_cell.angle_beta   90.00
_cell.angle_gamma   90.00
#
_symmetry.space_group_name_H-M   'P 1'
#
loop_
_entity.id
_entity.type
_entity.pdbx_description
1 polymer ?
#
loop_
_entity_poly.entity_id
_entity_poly.type
_entity_poly.pdbx_seq_one_letter_code
_entity_poly.pdbx_strand_id
1 'polypeptide(L)'
;MAKLLLKAPSIQLDSKDRHGRTPLSWAAASGNIEMVKSLLGASNVNVNSQDNNGRTPLSWAASSNSYDIVQVLLRMPDTDANLKDHDGRTPLSWAIRSAGQGTIEALKRQTDSRRFMAQ
;
A
#
# COMPACT_ATOMS: atom_id res chain seq x y z
N MET A 1 2.64 18.62 -12.66
CA MET A 1 2.20 19.44 -11.50
C MET A 1 2.53 18.78 -10.14
N ALA A 2 2.20 17.50 -9.92
CA ALA A 2 2.33 16.85 -8.59
C ALA A 2 3.76 16.84 -7.97
N LYS A 3 4.82 16.66 -8.79
CA LYS A 3 6.22 16.61 -8.31
C LYS A 3 6.71 17.89 -7.61
N LEU A 4 6.11 19.05 -7.91
CA LEU A 4 6.53 20.34 -7.34
C LEU A 4 6.00 20.55 -5.93
N LEU A 5 4.82 20.00 -5.62
CA LEU A 5 4.20 20.14 -4.30
C LEU A 5 4.96 19.30 -3.25
N LEU A 6 5.34 18.07 -3.61
CA LEU A 6 6.04 17.13 -2.72
C LEU A 6 7.36 17.64 -2.10
N LYS A 7 7.95 18.72 -2.64
CA LYS A 7 9.19 19.33 -2.13
C LYS A 7 8.97 20.47 -1.13
N ALA A 8 7.74 20.88 -0.89
CA ALA A 8 7.46 21.91 0.11
C ALA A 8 7.59 21.29 1.53
N PRO A 9 8.41 21.87 2.43
CA PRO A 9 8.70 21.31 3.76
C PRO A 9 7.47 21.20 4.69
N SER A 10 6.32 21.73 4.27
CA SER A 10 5.06 21.79 5.02
C SER A 10 3.98 20.82 4.54
N ILE A 11 4.24 19.97 3.53
CA ILE A 11 3.22 19.00 3.11
C ILE A 11 3.22 17.79 4.06
N GLN A 12 2.12 17.65 4.78
CA GLN A 12 1.81 16.44 5.53
C GLN A 12 1.29 15.35 4.59
N LEU A 13 2.20 14.49 4.12
CA LEU A 13 1.88 13.43 3.17
C LEU A 13 1.10 12.26 3.77
N ASP A 14 0.99 12.22 5.10
CA ASP A 14 0.15 11.29 5.85
C ASP A 14 -1.16 11.91 6.34
N SER A 15 -1.50 13.14 5.92
CA SER A 15 -2.81 13.71 6.23
C SER A 15 -3.91 12.80 5.71
N LYS A 16 -4.89 12.55 6.57
CA LYS A 16 -6.02 11.67 6.29
C LYS A 16 -7.23 12.48 5.85
N ASP A 17 -7.94 11.97 4.85
CA ASP A 17 -9.28 12.49 4.52
C ASP A 17 -10.33 12.03 5.56
N ARG A 18 -11.60 12.39 5.35
CA ARG A 18 -12.73 11.99 6.21
C ARG A 18 -12.94 10.47 6.33
N HIS A 19 -12.34 9.68 5.43
CA HIS A 19 -12.38 8.23 5.43
C HIS A 19 -11.10 7.62 5.99
N GLY A 20 -10.17 8.42 6.51
CA GLY A 20 -8.91 7.95 7.06
C GLY A 20 -7.83 7.68 6.01
N ARG A 21 -8.09 7.98 4.73
CA ARG A 21 -7.17 7.63 3.63
C ARG A 21 -6.09 8.67 3.46
N THR A 22 -4.87 8.22 3.25
CA THR A 22 -3.73 9.09 2.92
C THR A 22 -3.60 9.27 1.41
N PRO A 23 -2.84 10.28 0.94
CA PRO A 23 -2.41 10.38 -0.45
C PRO A 23 -1.86 9.06 -1.02
N LEU A 24 -1.10 8.28 -0.22
CA LEU A 24 -0.57 6.99 -0.65
C LEU A 24 -1.69 5.95 -0.87
N SER A 25 -2.72 5.92 -0.02
CA SER A 25 -3.90 5.07 -0.22
C SER A 25 -4.60 5.39 -1.55
N TRP A 26 -4.76 6.69 -1.87
CA TRP A 26 -5.38 7.13 -3.12
C TRP A 26 -4.51 6.83 -4.35
N ALA A 27 -3.20 7.04 -4.26
CA ALA A 27 -2.25 6.70 -5.33
C ALA A 27 -2.26 5.19 -5.62
N ALA A 28 -2.31 4.36 -4.57
CA ALA A 28 -2.41 2.92 -4.68
C ALA A 28 -3.73 2.46 -5.29
N ALA A 29 -4.86 3.02 -4.85
CA ALA A 29 -6.19 2.67 -5.37
C ALA A 29 -6.36 3.04 -6.85
N SER A 30 -5.75 4.14 -7.28
CA SER A 30 -5.85 4.67 -8.66
C SER A 30 -4.91 4.00 -9.67
N GLY A 31 -3.98 3.14 -9.24
CA GLY A 31 -3.00 2.55 -10.15
C GLY A 31 -1.88 3.52 -10.58
N ASN A 32 -1.75 4.69 -9.95
CA ASN A 32 -0.76 5.70 -10.33
C ASN A 32 0.64 5.42 -9.74
N ILE A 33 1.41 4.58 -10.44
CA ILE A 33 2.75 4.14 -10.01
C ILE A 33 3.72 5.30 -9.78
N GLU A 34 3.68 6.35 -10.60
CA GLU A 34 4.60 7.48 -10.50
C GLU A 34 4.30 8.32 -9.24
N MET A 35 3.02 8.48 -8.89
CA MET A 35 2.64 9.12 -7.64
C MET A 35 3.07 8.28 -6.44
N VAL A 36 2.87 6.96 -6.47
CA VAL A 36 3.32 6.05 -5.41
C VAL A 36 4.82 6.18 -5.16
N LYS A 37 5.64 6.07 -6.21
CA LYS A 37 7.09 6.21 -6.09
C LYS A 37 7.50 7.59 -5.55
N SER A 38 6.82 8.65 -6.01
CA SER A 38 7.12 10.00 -5.56
C SER A 38 6.76 10.21 -4.08
N LEU A 39 5.67 9.62 -3.61
CA LEU A 39 5.27 9.66 -2.19
C LEU A 39 6.23 8.85 -1.31
N LEU A 40 6.58 7.63 -1.72
CA LEU A 40 7.50 6.77 -0.96
C LEU A 40 8.93 7.31 -0.91
N GLY A 41 9.31 8.17 -1.86
CA GLY A 41 10.60 8.87 -1.84
C GLY A 41 10.63 10.10 -0.93
N ALA A 42 9.51 10.52 -0.35
CA ALA A 42 9.45 11.59 0.62
C ALA A 42 9.67 11.07 2.05
N SER A 43 10.20 11.92 2.92
CA SER A 43 10.33 11.62 4.34
C SER A 43 8.95 11.54 5.03
N ASN A 44 8.83 10.67 6.03
CA ASN A 44 7.66 10.55 6.92
C ASN A 44 6.35 10.10 6.24
N VAL A 45 6.40 9.21 5.24
CA VAL A 45 5.21 8.53 4.72
C VAL A 45 5.06 7.16 5.38
N ASN A 46 3.95 6.94 6.08
CA ASN A 46 3.62 5.66 6.66
C ASN A 46 2.99 4.73 5.59
N VAL A 47 3.81 3.81 5.07
CA VAL A 47 3.39 2.81 4.07
C VAL A 47 2.24 1.89 4.56
N ASN A 48 2.09 1.74 5.88
CA ASN A 48 1.09 0.89 6.52
C ASN A 48 -0.11 1.68 7.06
N SER A 49 -0.25 2.97 6.75
CA SER A 49 -1.35 3.77 7.30
C SER A 49 -2.72 3.14 6.98
N GLN A 50 -3.50 2.87 8.01
CA GLN A 50 -4.84 2.32 7.88
C GLN A 50 -5.89 3.43 7.75
N ASP A 51 -6.83 3.23 6.83
CA ASP A 51 -8.05 4.03 6.73
C ASP A 51 -9.10 3.64 7.79
N ASN A 52 -10.27 4.28 7.80
CA ASN A 52 -11.31 4.03 8.79
C ASN A 52 -11.92 2.62 8.72
N ASN A 53 -11.62 1.86 7.66
CA ASN A 53 -12.00 0.46 7.52
C ASN A 53 -10.85 -0.48 7.86
N GLY A 54 -9.69 0.03 8.28
CA GLY A 54 -8.50 -0.76 8.55
C GLY A 54 -7.69 -1.10 7.29
N ARG A 55 -8.03 -0.57 6.10
CA ARG A 55 -7.32 -0.89 4.86
C ARG A 55 -6.05 -0.07 4.72
N THR A 56 -4.98 -0.75 4.32
CA THR A 56 -3.68 -0.14 4.00
C THR A 56 -3.59 0.25 2.52
N PRO A 57 -2.63 1.09 2.11
CA PRO A 57 -2.33 1.31 0.70
C PRO A 57 -2.10 0.00 -0.08
N LEU A 58 -1.44 -0.98 0.53
CA LEU A 58 -1.25 -2.30 -0.08
C LEU A 58 -2.57 -3.05 -0.29
N SER A 59 -3.53 -2.93 0.64
CA SER A 59 -4.88 -3.49 0.49
C SER A 59 -5.61 -2.87 -0.71
N TRP A 60 -5.48 -1.55 -0.89
CA TRP A 60 -6.04 -0.83 -2.03
C TRP A 60 -5.39 -1.22 -3.36
N ALA A 61 -4.05 -1.31 -3.42
CA ALA A 61 -3.34 -1.77 -4.61
C ALA A 61 -3.73 -3.20 -5.01
N ALA A 62 -3.89 -4.08 -4.02
CA ALA A 62 -4.32 -5.47 -4.22
C ALA A 62 -5.76 -5.56 -4.74
N SER A 63 -6.68 -4.79 -4.16
CA SER A 63 -8.07 -4.72 -4.62
C SER A 63 -8.19 -4.17 -6.05
N SER A 64 -7.31 -3.25 -6.45
CA SER A 64 -7.26 -2.68 -7.81
C SER A 64 -6.43 -3.51 -8.80
N ASN A 65 -5.91 -4.68 -8.38
CA ASN A 65 -5.00 -5.52 -9.16
C ASN A 65 -3.80 -4.75 -9.77
N SER A 66 -3.28 -3.79 -9.03
CA SER A 66 -2.15 -2.96 -9.47
C SER A 66 -0.82 -3.64 -9.13
N TYR A 67 -0.46 -4.66 -9.90
CA TYR A 67 0.72 -5.52 -9.66
C TYR A 67 2.02 -4.71 -9.42
N ASP A 68 2.31 -3.71 -10.25
CA ASP A 68 3.54 -2.93 -10.13
C ASP A 68 3.59 -2.11 -8.83
N ILE A 69 2.43 -1.60 -8.38
CA ILE A 69 2.34 -0.87 -7.11
C ILE A 69 2.52 -1.84 -5.94
N VAL A 70 1.93 -3.03 -6.01
CA VAL A 70 2.12 -4.08 -5.00
C VAL A 70 3.61 -4.40 -4.88
N GLN A 71 4.30 -4.59 -6.00
CA GLN A 71 5.75 -4.83 -6.00
C GLN A 71 6.54 -3.67 -5.38
N VAL A 72 6.21 -2.43 -5.69
CA VAL A 72 6.88 -1.27 -5.10
C VAL A 72 6.64 -1.18 -3.59
N LEU A 73 5.40 -1.35 -3.14
CA LEU A 73 5.06 -1.31 -1.72
C LEU A 73 5.76 -2.45 -0.95
N LEU A 74 5.78 -3.68 -1.49
CA LEU A 74 6.42 -4.83 -0.84
C LEU A 74 7.95 -4.71 -0.72
N ARG A 75 8.60 -3.85 -1.52
CA ARG A 75 10.04 -3.57 -1.39
C ARG A 75 10.36 -2.56 -0.29
N MET A 76 9.37 -1.83 0.23
CA MET A 76 9.60 -0.93 1.34
C MET A 76 9.87 -1.75 2.61
N PRO A 77 10.91 -1.43 3.38
CA PRO A 77 11.35 -2.25 4.51
C PRO A 77 10.24 -2.40 5.58
N ASP A 78 9.51 -1.32 5.82
CA ASP A 78 8.50 -1.26 6.89
C ASP A 78 7.13 -1.84 6.47
N THR A 79 6.94 -2.26 5.22
CA THR A 79 5.63 -2.76 4.76
C THR A 79 5.24 -4.03 5.50
N ASP A 80 4.03 -4.05 6.06
CA ASP A 80 3.39 -5.25 6.61
C ASP A 80 2.27 -5.73 5.69
N ALA A 81 2.53 -6.85 5.01
CA ALA A 81 1.60 -7.47 4.07
C ALA A 81 0.47 -8.28 4.73
N ASN A 82 0.51 -8.45 6.06
CA ASN A 82 -0.45 -9.23 6.82
C ASN A 82 -1.46 -8.40 7.61
N LEU A 83 -1.36 -7.07 7.57
CA LEU A 83 -2.32 -6.19 8.22
C LEU A 83 -3.73 -6.50 7.73
N LYS A 84 -4.64 -6.67 8.70
CA LYS A 84 -6.03 -6.98 8.47
C LYS A 84 -6.85 -5.71 8.53
N ASP A 85 -7.82 -5.62 7.63
CA ASP A 85 -8.90 -4.64 7.76
C ASP A 85 -9.91 -5.06 8.85
N HIS A 86 -10.90 -4.22 9.12
CA HIS A 86 -11.90 -4.49 10.17
C HIS A 86 -12.77 -5.73 9.89
N ASP A 87 -12.82 -6.19 8.63
CA ASP A 87 -13.50 -7.43 8.24
C ASP A 87 -12.55 -8.66 8.33
N GLY A 88 -11.34 -8.49 8.85
CA GLY A 88 -10.33 -9.54 8.96
C GLY A 88 -9.63 -9.87 7.64
N ARG A 89 -9.84 -9.08 6.57
CA ARG A 89 -9.24 -9.33 5.25
C ARG A 89 -7.84 -8.76 5.17
N THR A 90 -6.91 -9.54 4.63
CA THR A 90 -5.54 -9.09 4.31
C THR A 90 -5.49 -8.55 2.87
N PRO A 91 -4.41 -7.85 2.47
CA PRO A 91 -4.17 -7.55 1.05
C PRO A 91 -4.28 -8.77 0.14
N LEU A 92 -3.85 -9.96 0.59
CA LEU A 92 -3.99 -11.20 -0.19
C LEU A 92 -5.47 -11.59 -0.37
N SER A 93 -6.31 -11.45 0.66
CA SER A 93 -7.76 -11.66 0.54
C SER A 93 -8.39 -10.74 -0.52
N TRP A 94 -7.93 -9.48 -0.59
CA TRP A 94 -8.37 -8.51 -1.60
C TRP A 94 -7.89 -8.86 -3.02
N ALA A 95 -6.65 -9.33 -3.16
CA ALA A 95 -6.10 -9.78 -4.45
C ALA A 95 -6.82 -11.01 -5.03
N ILE A 96 -7.18 -11.97 -4.18
CA ILE A 96 -7.95 -13.16 -4.57
C ILE A 96 -9.31 -12.74 -5.12
N ARG A 97 -9.97 -11.79 -4.44
CA ARG A 97 -11.28 -11.28 -4.85
C ARG A 97 -11.23 -10.49 -6.16
N SER A 98 -10.11 -9.83 -6.45
CA SER A 98 -9.91 -9.11 -7.72
C SER A 98 -9.40 -10.01 -8.86
N ALA A 99 -9.22 -11.32 -8.63
CA ALA A 99 -8.70 -12.31 -9.59
C ALA A 99 -7.33 -11.95 -10.19
N GLY A 100 -6.51 -11.20 -9.44
CA GLY A 100 -5.21 -10.71 -9.88
C GLY A 100 -4.08 -11.71 -9.71
N GLN A 101 -3.89 -12.66 -10.63
CA GLN A 101 -2.92 -13.77 -10.46
C GLN A 101 -1.50 -13.30 -10.09
N GLY A 102 -0.95 -12.31 -10.80
CA GLY A 102 0.39 -11.77 -10.48
C GLY A 102 0.46 -11.17 -9.07
N THR A 103 -0.58 -10.46 -8.67
CA THR A 103 -0.70 -9.85 -7.34
C THR A 103 -0.80 -10.90 -6.23
N ILE A 104 -1.58 -11.96 -6.46
CA ILE A 104 -1.71 -13.10 -5.54
C ILE A 104 -0.35 -13.75 -5.32
N GLU A 105 0.38 -14.04 -6.39
CA GLU A 105 1.69 -14.69 -6.31
C GLU A 105 2.75 -13.79 -5.65
N ALA A 106 2.72 -12.48 -5.88
CA ALA A 106 3.58 -11.53 -5.19
C ALA A 106 3.36 -11.54 -3.67
N LEU A 107 2.11 -11.49 -3.24
CA LEU A 107 1.75 -11.45 -1.82
C LEU A 107 2.04 -12.77 -1.10
N LYS A 108 1.77 -13.93 -1.73
CA LYS A 108 2.12 -15.24 -1.16
C LYS A 108 3.62 -15.39 -0.88
N ARG A 109 4.47 -15.03 -1.85
CA ARG A 109 5.93 -15.10 -1.68
C ARG A 109 6.40 -14.29 -0.49
N GLN A 110 5.84 -13.10 -0.29
CA GLN A 110 6.22 -12.25 0.84
C GLN A 110 5.77 -12.81 2.18
N THR A 111 4.56 -13.37 2.25
CA THR A 111 4.03 -13.98 3.49
C THR A 111 4.82 -15.22 3.88
N ASP A 112 5.21 -16.04 2.90
CA ASP A 112 6.00 -17.24 3.13
C ASP A 112 7.43 -16.88 3.56
N SER A 113 8.09 -15.93 2.86
CA SER A 113 9.48 -15.55 3.16
C SER A 113 9.67 -15.00 4.58
N ARG A 114 8.69 -14.25 5.11
CA ARG A 114 8.76 -13.74 6.49
C ARG A 114 8.43 -14.80 7.54
N ARG A 115 7.68 -15.85 7.20
CA ARG A 115 7.39 -16.98 8.10
C ARG A 115 8.63 -17.83 8.41
N PHE A 116 9.59 -17.90 7.49
CA PHE A 116 10.83 -18.67 7.67
C PHE A 116 11.94 -17.90 8.41
N MET A 117 11.87 -16.57 8.46
CA MET A 117 12.89 -15.72 9.13
C MET A 117 12.62 -15.49 10.63
N ALA A 118 11.51 -16.01 11.17
CA ALA A 118 11.08 -15.80 12.56
C ALA A 118 11.33 -17.02 13.48
N GLN A 119 12.19 -17.96 13.07
CA GLN A 119 12.69 -19.11 13.83
C GLN A 119 14.20 -19.02 13.95
#